data_AF-A0AAV0WIB4-F1
#
_entry.id   AF-A0AAV0WIB4-F1
#
_cell.length_a   1.000
_cell.length_b   1.000
_cell.length_c   1.000
_cell.angle_alpha   90.00
_cell.angle_beta   90.00
_cell.angle_gamma   90.00
#
_symmetry.space_group_name_H-M   'P 1'
#
loop_
_entity.id
_entity.type
_entity.pdbx_description
1 polymer ?
#
loop_
_entity_poly.entity_id
_entity_poly.type
_entity_poly.pdbx_seq_one_letter_code
_entity_poly.pdbx_strand_id
1 'polypeptide(L)'
;MAYLNGGPMPYSHYFDRLKKRNVLYELQSADNKFLFTRSLLAEKGMLPTTLDRSLVCAQLEDPWNTDPWKTDFKHGLVLSGNKQYKEAAKQFSQSIVDSEPGTANHSLAMFNRAVVLYELGQFTRSLMDVRQALESKYPPVMEHLLYEFAGMVYSTLGRRKEAEQSYAECLRRLDASDLTSEAKRNFRLKIMDAVDKCKDCKGAVSDLDISDDSDLENPLPDQLVGGKNKSIPALSAFLELKPSQNMGRGGVYATRDINPGDVVAIDEPYIYGGRNLHNSCCRNCLKSPIVPIPCKRCSLVYYCSENCLHKSMKDGHNLECPIIFFIRSLPGISHLNQVALKWFVKELSKLGLEKYCSLVDTFSKSKIDSKIKGFNENGQYKSDNFLTAYSLDNFEDEMPIYLLF
;
A
#
# COMPACT_ATOMS: atom_id res chain seq x y z
N MET A 1 -14.29 2.73 55.70
CA MET A 1 -14.70 4.01 55.09
C MET A 1 -13.40 4.75 54.78
N ALA A 2 -12.84 4.60 53.57
CA ALA A 2 -13.05 5.46 52.37
C ALA A 2 -12.39 6.84 52.58
N TYR A 3 -11.47 7.36 51.76
CA TYR A 3 -11.35 7.44 50.30
C TYR A 3 -9.85 7.38 49.89
N LEU A 4 -9.42 6.64 48.85
CA LEU A 4 -9.46 6.97 47.42
C LEU A 4 -8.82 8.32 47.06
N ASN A 5 -7.52 8.30 46.74
CA ASN A 5 -6.85 9.31 45.91
C ASN A 5 -5.94 8.58 44.91
N GLY A 6 -6.54 8.11 43.81
CA GLY A 6 -5.86 7.50 42.68
C GLY A 6 -5.41 8.54 41.66
N GLY A 7 -4.38 9.31 42.01
CA GLY A 7 -3.62 10.05 40.99
C GLY A 7 -2.70 9.11 40.20
N PRO A 8 -2.38 9.40 38.92
CA PRO A 8 -1.41 8.61 38.18
C PRO A 8 -0.06 8.64 38.90
N MET A 9 0.38 7.47 39.40
CA MET A 9 1.70 7.30 40.00
C MET A 9 2.78 7.67 38.97
N PRO A 10 3.75 8.54 39.30
CA PRO A 10 4.78 8.97 38.36
C PRO A 10 5.61 7.78 37.86
N TYR A 11 5.84 7.73 36.54
CA TYR A 11 6.57 6.65 35.85
C TYR A 11 7.96 6.36 36.45
N SER A 12 8.57 7.33 37.13
CA SER A 12 9.87 7.23 37.81
C SER A 12 9.95 6.05 38.79
N HIS A 13 8.87 5.71 39.50
CA HIS A 13 8.86 4.62 40.48
C HIS A 13 9.03 3.22 39.85
N TYR A 14 8.69 3.05 38.56
CA TYR A 14 8.88 1.77 37.87
C TYR A 14 10.34 1.54 37.46
N PHE A 15 11.10 2.60 37.17
CA PHE A 15 12.48 2.51 36.68
C PHE A 15 13.44 1.86 37.70
N ASP A 16 13.31 2.16 38.98
CA ASP A 16 14.17 1.57 40.01
C ASP A 16 13.93 0.06 40.21
N ARG A 17 12.73 -0.43 39.89
CA ARG A 17 12.37 -1.84 40.02
C ARG A 17 12.86 -2.71 38.85
N LEU A 18 13.19 -2.13 37.71
CA LEU A 18 13.66 -2.86 36.51
C LEU A 18 15.01 -3.57 36.71
N LYS A 19 15.77 -3.22 37.77
CA LYS A 19 17.09 -3.80 38.08
C LYS A 19 17.04 -5.18 38.75
N LYS A 20 15.86 -5.72 39.09
CA LYS A 20 15.70 -7.02 39.76
C LYS A 20 15.11 -8.05 38.79
N ARG A 21 15.70 -9.25 38.73
CA ARG A 21 15.34 -10.33 37.77
C ARG A 21 13.90 -10.87 37.86
N ASN A 22 13.19 -10.70 38.99
CA ASN A 22 11.90 -11.38 39.26
C ASN A 22 10.71 -10.45 39.58
N VAL A 23 10.80 -9.15 39.30
CA VAL A 23 9.77 -8.16 39.74
C VAL A 23 8.37 -8.46 39.21
N LEU A 24 8.23 -9.04 38.02
CA LEU A 24 6.92 -9.40 37.45
C LEU A 24 6.10 -10.33 38.34
N TYR A 25 6.75 -11.20 39.12
CA TYR A 25 6.08 -12.12 40.05
C TYR A 25 5.62 -11.43 41.34
N GLU A 26 6.24 -10.31 41.71
CA GLU A 26 5.89 -9.54 42.92
C GLU A 26 4.72 -8.57 42.70
N LEU A 27 4.38 -8.27 41.44
CA LEU A 27 3.28 -7.37 41.08
C LEU A 27 1.95 -8.12 41.19
N GLN A 28 1.08 -7.69 42.11
CA GLN A 28 -0.16 -8.40 42.40
C GLN A 28 -1.31 -8.14 41.40
N SER A 29 -1.30 -7.02 40.68
CA SER A 29 -2.37 -6.69 39.71
C SER A 29 -1.88 -6.79 38.26
N ALA A 30 -2.79 -7.17 37.37
CA ALA A 30 -2.54 -7.21 35.93
C ALA A 30 -2.15 -5.83 35.39
N ASP A 31 -2.78 -4.75 35.89
CA ASP A 31 -2.46 -3.37 35.51
C ASP A 31 -1.01 -3.00 35.86
N ASN A 32 -0.54 -3.38 37.06
CA ASN A 32 0.84 -3.12 37.46
C ASN A 32 1.84 -3.92 36.62
N LYS A 33 1.52 -5.18 36.28
CA LYS A 33 2.32 -6.01 35.37
C LYS A 33 2.38 -5.40 33.96
N PHE A 34 1.25 -4.92 33.43
CA PHE A 34 1.18 -4.26 32.13
C PHE A 34 2.03 -2.98 32.12
N LEU A 35 1.85 -2.08 33.09
CA LEU A 35 2.60 -0.83 33.18
C LEU A 35 4.11 -1.08 33.33
N PHE A 36 4.50 -2.05 34.18
CA PHE A 36 5.89 -2.44 34.33
C PHE A 36 6.50 -2.98 33.03
N THR A 37 5.83 -3.93 32.36
CA THR A 37 6.28 -4.48 31.07
C THR A 37 6.38 -3.39 30.00
N ARG A 38 5.40 -2.49 29.93
CA ARG A 38 5.41 -1.38 28.98
C ARG A 38 6.58 -0.44 29.24
N SER A 39 6.84 -0.09 30.50
CA SER A 39 8.01 0.73 30.89
C SER A 39 9.34 0.04 30.58
N LEU A 40 9.45 -1.28 30.79
CA LEU A 40 10.64 -2.05 30.43
C LEU A 40 10.89 -2.04 28.92
N LEU A 41 9.84 -2.27 28.13
CA LEU A 41 9.92 -2.21 26.67
C LEU A 41 10.31 -0.79 26.20
N ALA A 42 9.85 0.25 26.89
CA ALA A 42 10.21 1.64 26.59
C ALA A 42 11.72 1.89 26.80
N GLU A 43 12.26 1.46 27.95
CA GLU A 43 13.67 1.60 28.28
C GLU A 43 14.57 0.90 27.26
N LYS A 44 14.14 -0.25 26.74
CA LYS A 44 14.88 -1.02 25.73
C LYS A 44 14.64 -0.55 24.29
N GLY A 45 13.86 0.52 24.09
CA GLY A 45 13.51 0.99 22.74
C GLY A 45 12.71 -0.03 21.93
N MET A 46 12.02 -0.95 22.61
CA MET A 46 11.25 -2.05 22.00
C MET A 46 9.74 -1.76 21.97
N LEU A 47 9.29 -0.63 22.52
CA LEU A 47 7.92 -0.20 22.28
C LEU A 47 7.75 0.12 20.80
N PRO A 48 6.72 -0.44 20.13
CA PRO A 48 6.29 0.08 18.84
C PRO A 48 6.09 1.59 19.00
N THR A 49 6.55 2.40 18.04
CA THR A 49 6.17 3.81 17.98
C THR A 49 4.66 3.90 18.09
N THR A 50 4.17 4.34 19.25
CA THR A 50 2.75 4.61 19.48
C THR A 50 2.28 5.55 18.37
N LEU A 51 1.06 5.31 17.86
CA LEU A 51 0.38 6.23 16.94
C LEU A 51 0.28 7.65 17.52
N ASP A 52 0.48 7.78 18.82
CA ASP A 52 0.59 9.02 19.57
C ASP A 52 2.01 9.61 19.47
N ARG A 53 2.42 10.02 18.26
CA ARG A 53 3.32 11.17 18.16
C ARG A 53 2.42 12.39 18.19
N SER A 54 2.64 13.25 19.20
CA SER A 54 2.27 14.66 19.09
C SER A 54 2.72 15.13 17.71
N LEU A 55 1.75 15.53 16.89
CA LEU A 55 1.90 16.12 15.56
C LEU A 55 2.54 17.50 15.70
N VAL A 56 3.74 17.57 16.28
CA VAL A 56 4.66 18.63 15.92
C VAL A 56 5.15 18.23 14.54
N CYS A 57 4.46 18.76 13.53
CA CYS A 57 4.92 18.80 12.16
C CYS A 57 6.42 19.01 12.19
N ALA A 58 7.16 17.98 11.79
CA ALA A 58 8.51 18.17 11.35
C ALA A 58 8.39 19.11 10.13
N GLN A 59 8.50 20.40 10.41
CA GLN A 59 9.01 21.38 9.47
C GLN A 59 10.45 20.94 9.17
N LEU A 60 10.58 19.87 8.38
CA LEU A 60 11.81 19.56 7.69
C LEU A 60 11.82 20.52 6.52
N GLU A 61 12.48 21.64 6.79
CA GLU A 61 13.40 22.34 5.90
C GLU A 61 13.15 22.09 4.41
N ASP A 62 12.62 23.15 3.82
CA ASP A 62 12.61 23.48 2.41
C ASP A 62 13.88 23.03 1.64
N PRO A 63 13.79 22.03 0.74
CA PRO A 63 14.85 21.65 -0.18
C PRO A 63 14.56 22.11 -1.62
N TRP A 64 13.94 23.28 -1.84
CA TRP A 64 13.66 23.85 -3.19
C TRP A 64 14.95 24.23 -3.95
N ASN A 65 15.80 23.27 -4.31
CA ASN A 65 16.75 23.48 -5.40
C ASN A 65 17.13 22.24 -6.23
N THR A 66 16.40 21.12 -6.11
CA THR A 66 16.49 20.02 -7.09
C THR A 66 15.13 19.36 -7.25
N ASP A 67 14.56 19.35 -8.46
CA ASP A 67 13.36 18.57 -8.79
C ASP A 67 13.64 17.08 -8.51
N PRO A 68 13.05 16.44 -7.49
CA PRO A 68 13.43 15.09 -7.05
C PRO A 68 13.36 14.05 -8.18
N TRP A 69 12.30 14.13 -9.01
CA TRP A 69 12.13 13.26 -10.17
C TRP A 69 13.29 13.30 -11.16
N LYS A 70 13.99 14.44 -11.29
CA LYS A 70 15.17 14.59 -12.20
C LYS A 70 16.36 13.80 -11.68
N THR A 71 16.54 13.77 -10.36
CA THR A 71 17.61 13.02 -9.70
C THR A 71 17.39 11.53 -9.90
N ASP A 72 16.19 11.04 -9.63
CA ASP A 72 15.84 9.62 -9.78
C ASP A 72 15.88 9.17 -11.25
N PHE A 73 15.41 10.01 -12.17
CA PHE A 73 15.50 9.73 -13.61
C PHE A 73 16.95 9.57 -14.07
N LYS A 74 17.84 10.49 -13.66
CA LYS A 74 19.27 10.41 -14.01
C LYS A 74 19.94 9.19 -13.39
N HIS A 75 19.63 8.87 -12.14
CA HIS A 75 20.11 7.64 -11.51
C HIS A 75 19.63 6.40 -12.25
N GLY A 76 18.37 6.35 -12.68
CA GLY A 76 17.83 5.29 -13.51
C GLY A 76 18.61 5.10 -14.81
N LEU A 77 18.96 6.19 -15.51
CA LEU A 77 19.77 6.13 -16.73
C LEU A 77 21.18 5.56 -16.47
N VAL A 78 21.85 5.98 -15.40
CA VAL A 78 23.19 5.47 -15.04
C VAL A 78 23.14 3.98 -14.72
N LEU A 79 22.17 3.55 -13.91
CA LEU A 79 21.98 2.14 -13.55
C LEU A 79 21.64 1.28 -14.78
N SER A 80 20.82 1.80 -15.68
CA SER A 80 20.49 1.15 -16.96
C SER A 80 21.74 0.97 -17.84
N GLY A 81 22.57 2.01 -17.97
CA GLY A 81 23.85 1.94 -18.68
C GLY A 81 24.83 0.92 -18.09
N ASN A 82 24.77 0.72 -16.76
CA ASN A 82 25.55 -0.29 -16.04
C ASN A 82 24.89 -1.69 -16.04
N LYS A 83 23.79 -1.89 -16.78
CA LYS A 83 23.00 -3.13 -16.83
C LYS A 83 22.43 -3.59 -15.48
N GLN A 84 22.28 -2.68 -14.53
CA GLN A 84 21.65 -2.92 -13.23
C GLN A 84 20.14 -2.74 -13.34
N TYR A 85 19.49 -3.54 -14.18
CA TYR A 85 18.12 -3.31 -14.63
C TYR A 85 17.07 -3.32 -13.51
N LYS A 86 17.22 -4.17 -12.48
CA LYS A 86 16.30 -4.19 -11.32
C LYS A 86 16.33 -2.87 -10.55
N GLU A 87 17.52 -2.34 -10.28
CA GLU A 87 17.68 -1.07 -9.56
C GLU A 87 17.29 0.11 -10.46
N ALA A 88 17.60 0.06 -11.76
CA ALA A 88 17.12 1.06 -12.72
C ALA A 88 15.59 1.13 -12.76
N ALA A 89 14.90 -0.02 -12.74
CA ALA A 89 13.44 -0.08 -12.69
C ALA A 89 12.88 0.58 -11.43
N LYS A 90 13.50 0.36 -10.25
CA LYS A 90 13.11 1.05 -9.01
C LYS A 90 13.27 2.57 -9.13
N GLN A 91 14.38 3.05 -9.68
CA GLN A 91 14.64 4.49 -9.84
C GLN A 91 13.67 5.14 -10.84
N PHE A 92 13.38 4.51 -11.97
CA PHE A 92 12.37 5.03 -12.89
C PHE A 92 10.97 5.00 -12.29
N SER A 93 10.62 3.97 -11.52
CA SER A 93 9.36 3.91 -10.77
C SER A 93 9.25 5.06 -9.77
N GLN A 94 10.33 5.38 -9.05
CA GLN A 94 10.37 6.53 -8.14
C GLN A 94 10.21 7.85 -8.91
N SER A 95 10.89 8.01 -10.04
CA SER A 95 10.75 9.18 -10.92
C SER A 95 9.31 9.36 -11.46
N ILE A 96 8.63 8.27 -11.80
CA ILE A 96 7.20 8.29 -12.20
C ILE A 96 6.33 8.76 -11.04
N VAL A 97 6.61 8.28 -9.83
CA VAL A 97 5.90 8.64 -8.60
C VAL A 97 6.07 10.12 -8.24
N ASP A 98 7.26 10.67 -8.44
CA ASP A 98 7.60 12.04 -8.05
C ASP A 98 7.34 13.09 -9.15
N SER A 99 6.98 12.64 -10.36
CA SER A 99 6.61 13.52 -11.47
C SER A 99 5.10 13.75 -11.54
N GLU A 100 4.69 14.93 -11.98
CA GLU A 100 3.28 15.25 -12.16
C GLU A 100 2.67 14.38 -13.30
N PRO A 101 1.56 13.67 -13.05
CA PRO A 101 0.90 12.85 -14.05
C PRO A 101 0.51 13.63 -15.30
N GLY A 102 0.61 12.98 -16.47
CA GLY A 102 0.25 13.59 -17.75
C GLY A 102 1.22 14.65 -18.26
N THR A 103 2.43 14.77 -17.69
CA THR A 103 3.52 15.58 -18.24
C THR A 103 4.42 14.78 -19.19
N ALA A 104 5.20 15.47 -20.03
CA ALA A 104 6.18 14.82 -20.91
C ALA A 104 7.23 14.03 -20.10
N ASN A 105 7.67 14.59 -18.96
CA ASN A 105 8.66 13.95 -18.08
C ASN A 105 8.13 12.62 -17.50
N HIS A 106 6.87 12.61 -17.05
CA HIS A 106 6.20 11.41 -16.56
C HIS A 106 6.18 10.31 -17.62
N SER A 107 5.84 10.66 -18.86
CA SER A 107 5.81 9.72 -19.99
C SER A 107 7.20 9.23 -20.44
N LEU A 108 8.24 10.07 -20.29
CA LEU A 108 9.63 9.68 -20.57
C LEU A 108 10.15 8.68 -19.52
N ALA A 109 9.83 8.89 -18.24
CA ALA A 109 10.18 7.96 -17.17
C ALA A 109 9.49 6.60 -17.37
N MET A 110 8.21 6.58 -17.79
CA MET A 110 7.51 5.36 -18.19
C MET A 110 8.21 4.64 -19.34
N PHE A 111 8.58 5.34 -20.41
CA PHE A 111 9.25 4.69 -21.54
C PHE A 111 10.61 4.11 -21.16
N ASN A 112 11.42 4.83 -20.38
CA ASN A 112 12.71 4.31 -19.92
C ASN A 112 12.54 3.12 -18.97
N ARG A 113 11.50 3.13 -18.14
CA ARG A 113 11.10 1.96 -17.34
C ARG A 113 10.72 0.78 -18.24
N ALA A 114 9.92 1.01 -19.29
CA ALA A 114 9.54 -0.02 -20.24
C ALA A 114 10.75 -0.73 -20.86
N VAL A 115 11.79 0.04 -21.23
CA VAL A 115 13.04 -0.50 -21.78
C VAL A 115 13.74 -1.42 -20.80
N VAL A 116 13.93 -1.01 -19.53
CA VAL A 116 14.59 -1.88 -18.54
C VAL A 116 13.73 -3.08 -18.16
N LEU A 117 12.40 -2.97 -18.23
CA LEU A 117 11.49 -4.10 -18.02
C LEU A 117 11.58 -5.15 -19.12
N TYR A 118 11.81 -4.72 -20.36
CA TYR A 118 12.07 -5.64 -21.47
C TYR A 118 13.36 -6.44 -21.26
N GLU A 119 14.44 -5.78 -20.82
CA GLU A 119 15.71 -6.46 -20.47
C GLU A 119 15.55 -7.44 -19.29
N LEU A 120 14.59 -7.19 -18.41
CA LEU A 120 14.21 -8.08 -17.32
C LEU A 120 13.23 -9.20 -17.74
N GLY A 121 12.80 -9.23 -19.00
CA GLY A 121 11.81 -10.20 -19.51
C GLY A 121 10.38 -9.98 -19.04
N GLN A 122 10.06 -8.80 -18.45
CA GLN A 122 8.71 -8.40 -18.05
C GLN A 122 8.01 -7.67 -19.21
N PHE A 123 7.72 -8.41 -20.29
CA PHE A 123 7.15 -7.91 -21.53
C PHE A 123 5.76 -7.31 -21.38
N THR A 124 4.86 -7.90 -20.57
CA THR A 124 3.52 -7.33 -20.38
C THR A 124 3.60 -5.99 -19.66
N ARG A 125 4.39 -5.89 -18.58
CA ARG A 125 4.57 -4.63 -17.84
C ARG A 125 5.25 -3.56 -18.69
N SER A 126 6.23 -3.96 -19.50
CA SER A 126 6.87 -3.11 -20.50
C SER A 126 5.84 -2.51 -21.48
N LEU A 127 4.94 -3.34 -22.04
CA LEU A 127 3.87 -2.88 -22.94
C LEU A 127 2.83 -2.01 -22.23
N MET A 128 2.58 -2.20 -20.93
CA MET A 128 1.69 -1.33 -20.15
C MET A 128 2.26 0.09 -20.05
N ASP A 129 3.56 0.23 -19.74
CA ASP A 129 4.24 1.52 -19.68
C ASP A 129 4.23 2.24 -21.02
N VAL A 130 4.44 1.51 -22.13
CA VAL A 130 4.36 2.07 -23.49
C VAL A 130 2.96 2.62 -23.78
N ARG A 131 1.91 1.85 -23.48
CA ARG A 131 0.52 2.30 -23.66
C ARG A 131 0.21 3.53 -22.83
N GLN A 132 0.66 3.56 -21.58
CA GLN A 132 0.42 4.71 -20.71
C GLN A 132 1.20 5.95 -21.16
N ALA A 133 2.42 5.78 -21.69
CA ALA A 133 3.17 6.86 -22.30
C ALA A 133 2.44 7.44 -23.53
N LEU A 134 1.85 6.58 -24.38
CA LEU A 134 1.03 7.00 -25.53
C LEU A 134 -0.25 7.73 -25.13
N GLU A 135 -0.87 7.34 -24.00
CA GLU A 135 -2.05 8.00 -23.43
C GLU A 135 -1.70 9.31 -22.69
N SER A 136 -0.40 9.61 -22.53
CA SER A 136 0.12 10.80 -21.84
C SER A 136 0.69 11.84 -22.82
N LYS A 137 1.19 12.98 -22.32
CA LYS A 137 1.84 14.03 -23.13
C LYS A 137 3.26 13.63 -23.60
N TYR A 138 3.43 12.44 -24.18
CA TYR A 138 4.73 12.04 -24.75
C TYR A 138 5.11 12.94 -25.93
N PRO A 139 6.39 13.34 -26.07
CA PRO A 139 6.82 14.23 -27.14
C PRO A 139 6.44 13.69 -28.53
N PRO A 140 5.62 14.40 -29.33
CA PRO A 140 5.14 13.91 -30.62
C PRO A 140 6.27 13.56 -31.60
N VAL A 141 7.36 14.33 -31.58
CA VAL A 141 8.54 14.11 -32.43
C VAL A 141 9.27 12.79 -32.13
N MET A 142 9.08 12.24 -30.93
CA MET A 142 9.66 10.97 -30.47
C MET A 142 8.65 9.81 -30.49
N GLU A 143 7.38 10.05 -30.81
CA GLU A 143 6.30 9.05 -30.67
C GLU A 143 6.59 7.77 -31.48
N HIS A 144 7.30 7.88 -32.60
CA HIS A 144 7.75 6.75 -33.41
C HIS A 144 8.59 5.72 -32.63
N LEU A 145 9.33 6.13 -31.59
CA LEU A 145 10.15 5.24 -30.75
C LEU A 145 9.29 4.32 -29.87
N LEU A 146 8.14 4.80 -29.39
CA LEU A 146 7.20 3.98 -28.61
C LEU A 146 6.66 2.82 -29.45
N TYR A 147 6.32 3.09 -30.70
CA TYR A 147 5.81 2.10 -31.63
C TYR A 147 6.88 1.14 -32.16
N GLU A 148 8.11 1.63 -32.40
CA GLU A 148 9.27 0.76 -32.69
C GLU A 148 9.46 -0.25 -31.55
N PHE A 149 9.50 0.25 -30.32
CA PHE A 149 9.71 -0.56 -29.13
C PHE A 149 8.55 -1.53 -28.89
N ALA A 150 7.29 -1.09 -29.00
CA ALA A 150 6.13 -1.98 -28.93
C ALA A 150 6.20 -3.11 -29.97
N GLY A 151 6.57 -2.78 -31.22
CA GLY A 151 6.78 -3.77 -32.28
C GLY A 151 7.83 -4.81 -31.91
N MET A 152 8.94 -4.38 -31.31
CA MET A 152 10.00 -5.26 -30.82
C MET A 152 9.51 -6.19 -29.70
N VAL A 153 8.77 -5.66 -28.72
CA VAL A 153 8.22 -6.48 -27.62
C VAL A 153 7.20 -7.49 -28.14
N TYR A 154 6.28 -7.08 -29.02
CA TYR A 154 5.31 -8.00 -29.62
C TYR A 154 5.98 -9.08 -30.49
N SER A 155 7.03 -8.73 -31.23
CA SER A 155 7.83 -9.70 -32.00
C SER A 155 8.48 -10.74 -31.09
N THR A 156 9.01 -10.31 -29.94
CA THR A 156 9.60 -11.19 -28.92
C THR A 156 8.57 -12.15 -28.31
N LEU A 157 7.35 -11.67 -28.09
CA LEU A 157 6.21 -12.46 -27.64
C LEU A 157 5.59 -13.35 -28.74
N GLY A 158 6.06 -13.28 -29.99
CA GLY A 158 5.47 -13.97 -31.14
C GLY A 158 4.09 -13.46 -31.56
N ARG A 159 3.70 -12.26 -31.11
CA ARG A 159 2.42 -11.60 -31.44
C ARG A 159 2.53 -10.83 -32.75
N ARG A 160 2.63 -11.57 -33.85
CA ARG A 160 2.94 -11.04 -35.19
C ARG A 160 2.02 -9.90 -35.63
N LYS A 161 0.70 -10.05 -35.47
CA LYS A 161 -0.27 -9.04 -35.93
C LYS A 161 -0.07 -7.70 -35.23
N GLU A 162 0.11 -7.73 -33.91
CA GLU A 162 0.33 -6.54 -33.10
C GLU A 162 1.70 -5.92 -33.36
N ALA A 163 2.72 -6.73 -33.65
CA ALA A 163 4.04 -6.25 -34.06
C ALA A 163 3.97 -5.49 -35.40
N GLU A 164 3.36 -6.08 -36.43
CA GLU A 164 3.17 -5.46 -37.74
C GLU A 164 2.39 -4.15 -37.65
N GLN A 165 1.31 -4.12 -36.87
CA GLN A 165 0.53 -2.90 -36.60
C GLN A 165 1.38 -1.81 -35.94
N SER A 166 2.19 -2.19 -34.95
CA SER A 166 3.07 -1.24 -34.25
C SER A 166 4.14 -0.68 -35.19
N TYR A 167 4.78 -1.53 -36.01
CA TYR A 167 5.77 -1.07 -36.98
C TYR A 167 5.16 -0.18 -38.09
N ALA A 168 3.94 -0.47 -38.55
CA ALA A 168 3.24 0.39 -39.50
C ALA A 168 2.98 1.79 -38.92
N GLU A 169 2.52 1.86 -37.67
CA GLU A 169 2.28 3.13 -36.98
C GLU A 169 3.60 3.87 -36.68
N CYS A 170 4.67 3.15 -36.35
CA CYS A 170 6.02 3.71 -36.21
C CYS A 170 6.45 4.45 -37.48
N LEU A 171 6.31 3.82 -38.65
CA LEU A 171 6.65 4.43 -39.94
C LEU A 171 5.81 5.66 -40.26
N ARG A 172 4.52 5.66 -39.88
CA ARG A 172 3.62 6.82 -40.06
C ARG A 172 4.04 8.01 -39.18
N ARG A 173 4.45 7.75 -37.94
CA ARG A 173 4.88 8.78 -36.98
C ARG A 173 6.29 9.30 -37.26
N LEU A 174 7.13 8.50 -37.90
CA LEU A 174 8.50 8.88 -38.27
C LEU A 174 8.55 10.16 -39.12
N ASP A 175 7.53 10.40 -39.96
CA ASP A 175 7.47 11.59 -40.80
C ASP A 175 7.42 12.89 -39.99
N ALA A 176 6.76 12.87 -38.83
CA ALA A 176 6.67 14.00 -37.91
C ALA A 176 7.88 14.18 -36.99
N SER A 177 8.92 13.33 -37.10
CA SER A 177 10.14 13.46 -36.30
C SER A 177 11.09 14.55 -36.81
N ASP A 178 11.94 15.06 -35.92
CA ASP A 178 12.97 16.07 -36.22
C ASP A 178 14.22 15.47 -36.91
N LEU A 179 14.17 14.19 -37.31
CA LEU A 179 15.27 13.51 -37.97
C LEU A 179 15.51 14.06 -39.38
N THR A 180 16.78 14.06 -39.80
CA THR A 180 17.17 14.39 -41.18
C THR A 180 16.57 13.38 -42.16
N SER A 181 16.41 13.77 -43.43
CA SER A 181 15.90 12.86 -44.47
C SER A 181 16.71 11.56 -44.58
N GLU A 182 18.03 11.66 -44.39
CA GLU A 182 18.94 10.51 -44.39
C GLU A 182 18.73 9.62 -43.16
N ALA A 183 18.59 10.21 -41.97
CA ALA A 183 18.28 9.46 -40.75
C ALA A 183 16.91 8.76 -40.84
N LYS A 184 15.89 9.44 -41.40
CA LYS A 184 14.57 8.84 -41.66
C LYS A 184 14.66 7.67 -42.63
N ARG A 185 15.45 7.79 -43.71
CA ARG A 185 15.67 6.70 -44.67
C ARG A 185 16.30 5.48 -43.99
N ASN A 186 17.37 5.67 -43.22
CA ASN A 186 18.04 4.59 -42.52
C ASN A 186 17.15 3.92 -41.47
N PHE A 187 16.33 4.71 -40.76
CA PHE A 187 15.35 4.19 -39.81
C PHE A 187 14.28 3.33 -40.50
N ARG A 188 13.76 3.76 -41.67
CA ARG A 188 12.80 2.95 -42.45
C ARG A 188 13.36 1.58 -42.83
N LEU A 189 14.62 1.54 -43.31
CA LEU A 189 15.28 0.29 -43.67
C LEU A 189 15.40 -0.65 -42.45
N LYS A 190 15.73 -0.13 -41.28
CA LYS A 190 15.77 -0.89 -40.01
C LYS A 190 14.40 -1.50 -39.67
N ILE A 191 13.32 -0.72 -39.78
CA ILE A 191 11.97 -1.21 -39.47
C ILE A 191 11.51 -2.25 -40.50
N MET A 192 11.83 -2.08 -41.78
CA MET A 192 11.51 -3.08 -42.81
C MET A 192 12.22 -4.42 -42.54
N ASP A 193 13.49 -4.39 -42.16
CA ASP A 193 14.24 -5.58 -41.73
C ASP A 193 13.61 -6.24 -40.47
N ALA A 194 13.17 -5.44 -39.50
CA ALA A 194 12.47 -5.95 -38.32
C ALA A 194 11.11 -6.61 -38.67
N VAL A 195 10.35 -6.02 -39.59
CA VAL A 195 9.08 -6.59 -40.08
C VAL A 195 9.31 -7.90 -40.82
N ASP A 196 10.36 -8.00 -41.65
CA ASP A 196 10.70 -9.24 -42.33
C ASP A 196 11.09 -10.34 -41.33
N LYS A 197 11.90 -10.02 -40.32
CA LYS A 197 12.24 -10.95 -39.23
C LYS A 197 11.03 -11.38 -38.40
N CYS A 198 10.02 -10.51 -38.27
CA CYS A 198 8.77 -10.83 -37.58
C CYS A 198 7.91 -11.87 -38.34
N LYS A 199 8.13 -12.12 -39.63
CA LYS A 199 7.42 -13.19 -40.35
C LYS A 199 7.76 -14.56 -39.77
N ASP A 200 9.00 -14.74 -39.32
CA ASP A 200 9.53 -15.98 -38.79
C ASP A 200 9.53 -16.07 -37.26
N CYS A 201 8.98 -15.06 -36.55
CA CYS A 201 8.94 -15.09 -35.08
C CYS A 201 8.07 -16.26 -34.58
N LYS A 202 8.70 -17.23 -33.94
CA LYS A 202 8.03 -18.29 -33.18
C LYS A 202 7.82 -17.75 -31.76
N GLY A 203 6.63 -17.92 -31.18
CA GLY A 203 6.35 -17.51 -29.80
C GLY A 203 7.29 -18.24 -28.84
N ALA A 204 8.41 -17.61 -28.50
CA ALA A 204 9.55 -18.29 -27.88
C ALA A 204 9.71 -17.97 -26.40
N VAL A 205 9.01 -16.97 -25.87
CA VAL A 205 9.24 -16.51 -24.49
C VAL A 205 7.90 -16.23 -23.80
N SER A 206 7.62 -16.96 -22.73
CA SER A 206 6.58 -16.59 -21.77
C SER A 206 7.05 -15.37 -20.98
N ASP A 207 6.12 -14.48 -20.63
CA ASP A 207 6.41 -13.33 -19.76
C ASP A 207 7.05 -13.82 -18.44
N LEU A 208 8.22 -13.32 -18.10
CA LEU A 208 8.87 -13.69 -16.85
C LEU A 208 8.22 -12.88 -15.74
N ASP A 209 7.35 -13.51 -14.95
CA ASP A 209 6.94 -12.98 -13.66
C ASP A 209 8.16 -13.03 -12.73
N ILE A 210 8.98 -11.99 -12.75
CA ILE A 210 9.86 -11.71 -11.63
C ILE A 210 8.92 -11.31 -10.50
N SER A 211 8.62 -12.28 -9.63
CA SER A 211 8.00 -12.02 -8.34
C SER A 211 8.80 -10.90 -7.65
N ASP A 212 8.10 -9.95 -7.04
CA ASP A 212 8.71 -9.12 -6.00
C ASP A 212 9.14 -10.10 -4.90
N ASP A 213 10.37 -10.61 -4.97
CA ASP A 213 10.97 -11.60 -4.05
C ASP A 213 11.06 -11.12 -2.59
N SER A 214 10.45 -9.98 -2.26
CA SER A 214 10.34 -9.50 -0.88
C SER A 214 9.52 -10.43 0.02
N ASP A 215 8.76 -11.38 -0.56
CA ASP A 215 7.99 -12.37 0.20
C ASP A 215 8.78 -13.64 0.58
N LEU A 216 9.96 -13.90 0.01
CA LEU A 216 10.68 -15.17 0.21
C LEU A 216 11.61 -15.18 1.44
N GLU A 217 11.93 -14.04 2.03
CA GLU A 217 12.95 -14.00 3.09
C GLU A 217 12.42 -14.29 4.50
N ASN A 218 11.10 -14.27 4.76
CA ASN A 218 10.53 -14.77 6.01
C ASN A 218 9.02 -15.05 5.85
N PRO A 219 8.56 -16.32 5.83
CA PRO A 219 7.15 -16.60 5.92
C PRO A 219 6.63 -16.08 7.27
N LEU A 220 5.64 -15.18 7.22
CA LEU A 220 4.94 -14.75 8.43
C LEU A 220 4.37 -15.99 9.13
N PRO A 221 4.53 -16.10 10.46
CA PRO A 221 3.92 -17.20 11.19
C PRO A 221 2.40 -17.21 10.97
N ASP A 222 1.88 -18.32 10.46
CA ASP A 222 0.48 -18.49 10.07
C ASP A 222 -0.35 -19.28 11.09
N GLN A 223 0.29 -19.71 12.18
CA GLN A 223 -0.32 -20.56 13.20
C GLN A 223 -0.35 -19.89 14.57
N LEU A 224 -1.55 -19.87 15.15
CA LEU A 224 -1.76 -19.44 16.53
C LEU A 224 -1.41 -20.57 17.49
N VAL A 225 -0.67 -20.24 18.55
CA VAL A 225 -0.40 -21.21 19.63
C VAL A 225 -1.72 -21.74 20.20
N GLY A 226 -1.87 -23.06 20.31
CA GLY A 226 -3.12 -23.67 20.79
C GLY A 226 -4.32 -23.56 19.85
N GLY A 227 -4.16 -23.04 18.63
CA GLY A 227 -5.22 -22.86 17.64
C GLY A 227 -6.06 -21.59 17.85
N LYS A 228 -7.13 -21.46 17.07
CA LYS A 228 -8.02 -20.28 17.08
C LYS A 228 -8.93 -20.25 18.30
N ASN A 229 -9.05 -19.10 18.95
CA ASN A 229 -10.05 -18.87 19.98
C ASN A 229 -11.47 -18.95 19.39
N LYS A 230 -12.41 -19.55 20.14
CA LYS A 230 -13.80 -19.78 19.69
C LYS A 230 -14.56 -18.47 19.44
N SER A 231 -14.35 -17.48 20.31
CA SER A 231 -15.04 -16.19 20.31
C SER A 231 -14.30 -15.15 19.48
N ILE A 232 -12.96 -15.16 19.46
CA ILE A 232 -12.16 -14.19 18.69
C ILE A 232 -11.15 -14.96 17.84
N PRO A 233 -11.52 -15.45 16.65
CA PRO A 233 -10.66 -16.35 15.86
C PRO A 233 -9.29 -15.80 15.46
N ALA A 234 -9.11 -14.48 15.52
CA ALA A 234 -7.82 -13.80 15.33
C ALA A 234 -6.86 -13.98 16.52
N LEU A 235 -7.35 -14.44 17.67
CA LEU A 235 -6.56 -14.69 18.87
C LEU A 235 -6.32 -16.19 19.08
N SER A 236 -5.22 -16.51 19.73
CA SER A 236 -4.91 -17.84 20.24
C SER A 236 -5.99 -18.31 21.22
N ALA A 237 -6.28 -19.62 21.21
CA ALA A 237 -7.13 -20.27 22.20
C ALA A 237 -6.60 -20.15 23.64
N PHE A 238 -5.34 -19.73 23.82
CA PHE A 238 -4.76 -19.46 25.14
C PHE A 238 -5.11 -18.07 25.65
N LEU A 239 -5.75 -17.22 24.84
CA LEU A 239 -6.22 -15.91 25.26
C LEU A 239 -7.71 -15.92 25.58
N GLU A 240 -8.13 -15.11 26.55
CA GLU A 240 -9.52 -14.84 26.86
C GLU A 240 -9.77 -13.35 27.04
N LEU A 241 -10.96 -12.89 26.67
CA LEU A 241 -11.40 -11.53 26.94
C LEU A 241 -12.08 -11.51 28.32
N LYS A 242 -11.58 -10.69 29.25
CA LYS A 242 -12.21 -10.48 30.57
C LYS A 242 -12.56 -9.02 30.78
N PRO A 243 -13.66 -8.72 31.51
CA PRO A 243 -13.97 -7.36 31.92
C PRO A 243 -12.83 -6.76 32.74
N SER A 244 -12.47 -5.52 32.44
CA SER A 244 -11.52 -4.73 33.23
C SER A 244 -12.17 -3.38 33.53
N GLN A 245 -12.08 -2.92 34.77
CA GLN A 245 -12.61 -1.60 35.16
C GLN A 245 -11.91 -0.45 34.45
N ASN A 246 -10.68 -0.67 33.97
CA ASN A 246 -9.78 0.39 33.52
C ASN A 246 -9.40 0.28 32.02
N MET A 247 -9.87 -0.75 31.31
CA MET A 247 -9.47 -1.05 29.91
C MET A 247 -10.67 -1.13 28.94
N GLY A 248 -11.67 -0.27 29.14
CA GLY A 248 -12.82 -0.17 28.24
C GLY A 248 -13.59 -1.49 28.08
N ARG A 249 -13.73 -1.98 26.84
CA ARG A 249 -14.51 -3.19 26.50
C ARG A 249 -14.02 -4.47 27.20
N GLY A 250 -12.74 -4.52 27.61
CA GLY A 250 -12.16 -5.65 28.34
C GLY A 250 -10.64 -5.75 28.14
N GLY A 251 -9.98 -6.44 29.06
CA GLY A 251 -8.57 -6.84 28.89
C GLY A 251 -8.48 -8.21 28.21
N VAL A 252 -7.39 -8.44 27.47
CA VAL A 252 -7.04 -9.75 26.91
C VAL A 252 -6.05 -10.42 27.85
N TYR A 253 -6.38 -11.60 28.36
CA TYR A 253 -5.61 -12.32 29.37
C TYR A 253 -5.13 -13.67 28.86
N ALA A 254 -3.91 -14.06 29.23
CA ALA A 254 -3.42 -15.40 29.01
C ALA A 254 -4.07 -16.38 30.02
N THR A 255 -4.58 -17.50 29.52
CA THR A 255 -5.16 -18.61 30.30
C THR A 255 -4.15 -19.72 30.56
N ARG A 256 -2.99 -19.66 29.88
CA ARG A 256 -1.90 -20.63 29.91
C ARG A 256 -0.57 -19.89 29.72
N ASP A 257 0.52 -20.59 29.98
CA ASP A 257 1.85 -20.09 29.70
C ASP A 257 2.06 -19.92 28.18
N ILE A 258 2.75 -18.84 27.82
CA ILE A 258 3.07 -18.43 26.45
C ILE A 258 4.59 -18.28 26.41
N ASN A 259 5.24 -18.99 25.50
CA ASN A 259 6.69 -18.97 25.37
C ASN A 259 7.14 -17.84 24.44
N PRO A 260 8.37 -17.33 24.59
CA PRO A 260 8.96 -16.41 23.62
C PRO A 260 8.93 -17.02 22.21
N GLY A 261 8.35 -16.28 21.25
CA GLY A 261 8.16 -16.72 19.87
C GLY A 261 6.78 -17.29 19.55
N ASP A 262 5.95 -17.58 20.56
CA ASP A 262 4.57 -18.02 20.33
C ASP A 262 3.72 -16.89 19.72
N VAL A 263 2.97 -17.26 18.68
CA VAL A 263 2.06 -16.32 17.99
C VAL A 263 0.70 -16.38 18.67
N VAL A 264 0.34 -15.28 19.31
CA VAL A 264 -0.88 -15.19 20.13
C VAL A 264 -2.03 -14.46 19.43
N ALA A 265 -1.73 -13.73 18.36
CA ALA A 265 -2.70 -13.02 17.54
C ALA A 265 -2.25 -12.96 16.08
N ILE A 266 -3.17 -13.27 15.16
CA ILE A 266 -3.04 -13.10 13.72
C ILE A 266 -4.34 -12.44 13.28
N ASP A 267 -4.25 -11.17 12.92
CA ASP A 267 -5.41 -10.37 12.57
C ASP A 267 -5.25 -9.79 11.17
N GLU A 268 -6.30 -9.92 10.34
CA GLU A 268 -6.33 -9.29 9.03
C GLU A 268 -7.05 -7.94 9.17
N PRO A 269 -6.36 -6.81 8.89
CA PRO A 269 -6.96 -5.50 9.11
C PRO A 269 -8.17 -5.28 8.19
N TYR A 270 -9.32 -4.95 8.79
CA TYR A 270 -10.54 -4.63 8.03
C TYR A 270 -10.29 -3.48 7.04
N ILE A 271 -9.59 -2.45 7.52
CA ILE A 271 -9.19 -1.29 6.74
C ILE A 271 -7.78 -0.86 7.14
N TYR A 272 -7.04 -0.35 6.17
CA TYR A 272 -5.68 0.18 6.36
C TYR A 272 -5.35 1.19 5.27
N GLY A 273 -4.40 2.07 5.57
CA GLY A 273 -3.83 3.04 4.66
C GLY A 273 -2.35 3.28 4.98
N GLY A 274 -1.57 3.66 3.97
CA GLY A 274 -0.16 4.01 4.14
C GLY A 274 -0.03 5.35 4.88
N ARG A 275 0.94 5.44 5.80
CA ARG A 275 1.32 6.69 6.49
C ARG A 275 1.99 7.70 5.57
N ASN A 276 2.76 7.21 4.61
CA ASN A 276 3.47 8.03 3.64
C ASN A 276 2.74 8.00 2.31
N LEU A 277 2.46 9.20 1.80
CA LEU A 277 1.86 9.47 0.49
C LEU A 277 2.84 9.25 -0.66
N HIS A 278 4.13 9.02 -0.35
CA HIS A 278 5.07 8.56 -1.35
C HIS A 278 4.53 7.24 -1.87
N ASN A 279 4.19 7.23 -3.14
CA ASN A 279 3.46 6.18 -3.83
C ASN A 279 4.28 4.88 -4.01
N SER A 280 5.09 4.54 -3.02
CA SER A 280 6.04 3.43 -3.03
C SER A 280 5.41 2.10 -2.65
N CYS A 281 4.14 2.07 -2.24
CA CYS A 281 3.44 0.85 -1.84
C CYS A 281 2.10 0.67 -2.57
N CYS A 282 1.76 -0.60 -2.84
CA CYS A 282 0.48 -1.00 -3.39
C CYS A 282 -0.67 -0.59 -2.47
N ARG A 283 -1.66 0.13 -3.01
CA ARG A 283 -2.85 0.60 -2.26
C ARG A 283 -3.69 -0.55 -1.67
N ASN A 284 -3.61 -1.74 -2.26
CA ASN A 284 -4.41 -2.92 -1.91
C ASN A 284 -3.66 -3.99 -1.10
N CYS A 285 -2.34 -4.00 -1.02
CA CYS A 285 -1.63 -5.00 -0.21
C CYS A 285 -0.45 -4.44 0.59
N LEU A 286 -0.19 -3.14 0.46
CA LEU A 286 0.92 -2.41 1.11
C LEU A 286 2.33 -2.89 0.74
N LYS A 287 2.47 -3.96 -0.07
CA LYS A 287 3.77 -4.36 -0.63
C LYS A 287 4.33 -3.24 -1.50
N SER A 288 5.63 -3.02 -1.42
CA SER A 288 6.33 -2.07 -2.28
C SER A 288 6.67 -2.76 -3.60
N PRO A 289 6.01 -2.39 -4.72
CA PRO A 289 6.32 -3.02 -5.99
C PRO A 289 7.58 -2.43 -6.59
N ILE A 290 8.43 -3.27 -7.20
CA ILE A 290 9.50 -2.77 -8.07
C ILE A 290 8.89 -1.98 -9.25
N VAL A 291 7.72 -2.43 -9.72
CA VAL A 291 7.01 -1.88 -10.87
C VAL A 291 5.55 -1.54 -10.50
N PRO A 292 5.29 -0.36 -9.92
CA PRO A 292 3.95 0.09 -9.61
C PRO A 292 3.12 0.34 -10.89
N ILE A 293 1.91 -0.22 -10.90
CA ILE A 293 0.86 0.02 -11.88
C ILE A 293 -0.02 1.17 -11.36
N PRO A 294 0.00 2.37 -11.95
CA PRO A 294 -0.84 3.48 -11.53
C PRO A 294 -2.32 3.26 -11.87
N CYS A 295 -3.22 3.83 -11.08
CA CYS A 295 -4.62 3.98 -11.47
C CYS A 295 -4.72 4.91 -12.69
N LYS A 296 -5.30 4.42 -13.80
CA LYS A 296 -5.43 5.17 -15.06
C LYS A 296 -6.27 6.45 -14.98
N ARG A 297 -7.11 6.58 -13.95
CA ARG A 297 -8.01 7.74 -13.80
C ARG A 297 -7.39 8.84 -12.95
N CYS A 298 -6.93 8.53 -11.74
CA CYS A 298 -6.37 9.54 -10.86
C CYS A 298 -4.84 9.66 -10.96
N SER A 299 -4.12 8.59 -11.30
CA SER A 299 -2.65 8.49 -11.20
C SER A 299 -2.09 8.81 -9.80
N LEU A 300 -2.94 8.77 -8.76
CA LEU A 300 -2.59 9.09 -7.37
C LEU A 300 -2.39 7.86 -6.48
N VAL A 301 -2.74 6.67 -6.97
CA VAL A 301 -2.55 5.40 -6.28
C VAL A 301 -1.99 4.36 -7.24
N TYR A 302 -1.28 3.40 -6.68
CA TYR A 302 -0.52 2.41 -7.44
C TYR A 302 -0.75 1.01 -6.89
N TYR A 303 -0.52 0.01 -7.74
CA TYR A 303 -0.77 -1.40 -7.45
C TYR A 303 0.42 -2.25 -7.88
N CYS A 304 0.67 -3.35 -7.17
CA CYS A 304 1.72 -4.30 -7.57
C CYS A 304 1.29 -5.25 -8.70
N SER A 305 -0.01 -5.36 -8.96
CA SER A 305 -0.57 -6.27 -9.97
C SER A 305 -1.95 -5.82 -10.41
N GLU A 306 -2.38 -6.28 -11.60
CA GLU A 306 -3.75 -6.08 -12.08
C GLU A 306 -4.78 -6.68 -11.11
N ASN A 307 -4.47 -7.81 -10.45
CA ASN A 307 -5.35 -8.37 -9.43
C ASN A 307 -5.55 -7.40 -8.24
N CYS A 308 -4.48 -6.76 -7.77
CA CYS A 308 -4.57 -5.75 -6.72
C CYS A 308 -5.34 -4.50 -7.19
N LEU A 309 -5.17 -4.08 -8.44
CA LEU A 309 -5.93 -3.00 -9.04
C LEU A 309 -7.42 -3.35 -9.08
N HIS A 310 -7.79 -4.49 -9.66
CA HIS A 310 -9.18 -4.95 -9.75
C HIS A 310 -9.85 -5.11 -8.39
N LYS A 311 -9.14 -5.70 -7.41
CA LYS A 311 -9.63 -5.81 -6.03
C LYS A 311 -9.87 -4.43 -5.43
N SER A 312 -8.95 -3.48 -5.60
CA SER A 312 -9.13 -2.11 -5.12
C SER A 312 -10.32 -1.40 -5.78
N MET A 313 -10.54 -1.61 -7.07
CA MET A 313 -11.70 -1.05 -7.78
C MET A 313 -13.01 -1.60 -7.24
N LYS A 314 -13.05 -2.91 -6.96
CA LYS A 314 -14.19 -3.59 -6.34
C LYS A 314 -14.43 -3.11 -4.90
N ASP A 315 -13.37 -2.85 -4.16
CA ASP A 315 -13.40 -2.34 -2.79
C ASP A 315 -13.64 -0.82 -2.70
N GLY A 316 -14.17 -0.20 -3.76
CA GLY A 316 -14.68 1.17 -3.72
C GLY A 316 -13.72 2.25 -4.24
N HIS A 317 -12.54 1.90 -4.77
CA HIS A 317 -11.67 2.90 -5.39
C HIS A 317 -12.33 3.57 -6.60
N ASN A 318 -13.24 2.91 -7.32
CA ASN A 318 -14.01 3.54 -8.40
C ASN A 318 -14.83 4.77 -7.94
N LEU A 319 -15.33 4.76 -6.70
CA LEU A 319 -16.08 5.85 -6.07
C LEU A 319 -15.14 6.90 -5.44
N GLU A 320 -14.04 6.46 -4.85
CA GLU A 320 -13.02 7.33 -4.25
C GLU A 320 -12.18 8.06 -5.31
N CYS A 321 -11.85 7.42 -6.42
CA CYS A 321 -10.93 7.90 -7.44
C CYS A 321 -11.16 9.34 -7.92
N PRO A 322 -12.39 9.79 -8.25
CA PRO A 322 -12.62 11.17 -8.70
C PRO A 322 -12.46 12.21 -7.58
N ILE A 323 -12.58 11.82 -6.32
CA ILE A 323 -12.55 12.73 -5.18
C ILE A 323 -11.25 12.64 -4.36
N ILE A 324 -10.41 11.62 -4.61
CA ILE A 324 -9.22 11.32 -3.81
C ILE A 324 -8.21 12.46 -3.75
N PHE A 325 -8.15 13.28 -4.80
CA PHE A 325 -7.32 14.49 -4.83
C PHE A 325 -7.80 15.52 -3.80
N PHE A 326 -9.12 15.76 -3.73
CA PHE A 326 -9.72 16.77 -2.84
C PHE A 326 -9.64 16.39 -1.37
N ILE A 327 -9.65 15.09 -1.05
CA ILE A 327 -9.50 14.61 0.34
C ILE A 327 -8.21 15.13 0.98
N ARG A 328 -7.15 15.29 0.17
CA ARG A 328 -5.87 15.82 0.65
C ARG A 328 -5.96 17.26 1.11
N SER A 329 -6.94 18.00 0.59
CA SER A 329 -7.20 19.40 0.92
C SER A 329 -8.25 19.55 2.03
N LEU A 330 -8.82 18.45 2.54
CA LEU A 330 -9.75 18.52 3.66
C LEU A 330 -8.99 18.88 4.95
N PRO A 331 -9.61 19.66 5.84
CA PRO A 331 -9.05 19.94 7.16
C PRO A 331 -8.79 18.65 7.98
N GLY A 332 -7.95 18.74 9.01
CA GLY A 332 -7.53 17.59 9.82
C GLY A 332 -6.41 16.72 9.21
N ILE A 333 -6.35 15.45 9.63
CA ILE A 333 -5.24 14.54 9.31
C ILE A 333 -5.50 13.80 7.99
N SER A 334 -4.80 14.21 6.92
CA SER A 334 -5.01 13.70 5.55
C SER A 334 -5.05 12.16 5.42
N HIS A 335 -4.15 11.43 6.10
CA HIS A 335 -4.13 9.97 6.00
C HIS A 335 -5.31 9.31 6.73
N LEU A 336 -5.80 9.91 7.82
CA LEU A 336 -7.03 9.45 8.50
C LEU A 336 -8.25 9.70 7.63
N ASN A 337 -8.35 10.90 7.03
CA ASN A 337 -9.43 11.23 6.10
C ASN A 337 -9.51 10.22 4.93
N GLN A 338 -8.37 9.82 4.39
CA GLN A 338 -8.31 8.79 3.34
C GLN A 338 -8.73 7.40 3.84
N VAL A 339 -8.28 6.99 5.03
CA VAL A 339 -8.67 5.69 5.60
C VAL A 339 -10.16 5.66 5.91
N ALA A 340 -10.72 6.75 6.46
CA ALA A 340 -12.13 6.91 6.75
C ALA A 340 -12.97 6.85 5.46
N LEU A 341 -12.59 7.59 4.40
CA LEU A 341 -13.29 7.49 3.13
C LEU A 341 -13.17 6.08 2.56
N LYS A 342 -11.97 5.48 2.53
CA LYS A 342 -11.75 4.13 2.02
C LYS A 342 -12.64 3.13 2.75
N TRP A 343 -12.80 3.27 4.06
CA TRP A 343 -13.70 2.45 4.86
C TRP A 343 -15.16 2.62 4.40
N PHE A 344 -15.63 3.86 4.32
CA PHE A 344 -16.99 4.19 3.89
C PHE A 344 -17.29 3.64 2.48
N VAL A 345 -16.45 3.92 1.49
CA VAL A 345 -16.69 3.48 0.11
C VAL A 345 -16.55 1.97 -0.06
N LYS A 346 -15.70 1.31 0.73
CA LYS A 346 -15.57 -0.15 0.74
C LYS A 346 -16.87 -0.81 1.18
N GLU A 347 -17.49 -0.31 2.25
CA GLU A 347 -18.77 -0.85 2.72
C GLU A 347 -19.93 -0.49 1.78
N LEU A 348 -19.95 0.76 1.31
CA LEU A 348 -20.93 1.24 0.35
C LEU A 348 -20.93 0.41 -0.94
N SER A 349 -19.74 0.03 -1.44
CA SER A 349 -19.60 -0.80 -2.64
C SER A 349 -20.09 -2.23 -2.46
N LYS A 350 -20.12 -2.74 -1.21
CA LYS A 350 -20.62 -4.08 -0.89
C LYS A 350 -22.13 -4.10 -0.68
N LEU A 351 -22.66 -3.14 0.07
CA LEU A 351 -24.05 -3.15 0.54
C LEU A 351 -25.00 -2.25 -0.26
N GLY A 352 -24.48 -1.17 -0.87
CA GLY A 352 -25.28 -0.06 -1.36
C GLY A 352 -25.71 0.91 -0.25
N LEU A 353 -26.12 2.12 -0.63
CA LEU A 353 -26.35 3.24 0.31
C LEU A 353 -27.48 2.96 1.29
N GLU A 354 -28.64 2.49 0.81
CA GLU A 354 -29.82 2.25 1.66
C GLU A 354 -29.54 1.21 2.75
N LYS A 355 -28.92 0.09 2.38
CA LYS A 355 -28.57 -0.98 3.32
C LYS A 355 -27.48 -0.53 4.29
N TYR A 356 -26.47 0.22 3.81
CA TYR A 356 -25.46 0.79 4.69
C TYR A 356 -26.09 1.70 5.75
N CYS A 357 -26.92 2.66 5.33
CA CYS A 357 -27.58 3.59 6.25
C CYS A 357 -28.49 2.86 7.25
N SER A 358 -29.29 1.89 6.78
CA SER A 358 -30.15 1.08 7.64
C SER A 358 -29.35 0.24 8.65
N LEU A 359 -28.22 -0.35 8.21
CA LEU A 359 -27.33 -1.14 9.06
C LEU A 359 -26.72 -0.27 10.17
N VAL A 360 -26.16 0.88 9.80
CA VAL A 360 -25.53 1.81 10.74
C VAL A 360 -26.58 2.38 11.71
N ASP A 361 -27.74 2.82 11.23
CA ASP A 361 -28.82 3.37 12.07
C ASP A 361 -29.33 2.31 13.07
N THR A 362 -29.54 1.08 12.61
CA THR A 362 -29.94 -0.03 13.49
C THR A 362 -28.88 -0.33 14.53
N PHE A 363 -27.61 -0.37 14.13
CA PHE A 363 -26.49 -0.64 15.03
C PHE A 363 -26.31 0.47 16.08
N SER A 364 -26.39 1.74 15.68
CA SER A 364 -26.26 2.90 16.58
C SER A 364 -27.42 2.99 17.58
N LYS A 365 -28.65 2.62 17.18
CA LYS A 365 -29.81 2.56 18.08
C LYS A 365 -29.81 1.34 19.00
N SER A 366 -29.03 0.31 18.67
CA SER A 366 -29.01 -0.94 19.44
C SER A 366 -28.39 -0.73 20.82
N LYS A 367 -29.09 -1.15 21.87
CA LYS A 367 -28.58 -1.14 23.26
C LYS A 367 -27.78 -2.42 23.54
N ILE A 368 -26.83 -2.74 22.68
CA ILE A 368 -25.96 -3.91 22.86
C ILE A 368 -25.00 -3.61 24.02
N ASP A 369 -24.80 -4.59 24.92
CA ASP A 369 -23.78 -4.48 25.96
C ASP A 369 -22.42 -4.19 25.29
N SER A 370 -21.78 -3.10 25.75
CA SER A 370 -20.44 -2.67 25.35
C SER A 370 -19.42 -3.81 25.18
N LYS A 371 -19.53 -4.88 25.99
CA LYS A 371 -18.63 -6.04 25.98
C LYS A 371 -18.78 -6.95 24.77
N ILE A 372 -19.98 -7.07 24.23
CA ILE A 372 -20.29 -7.90 23.05
C ILE A 372 -20.61 -7.05 21.83
N LYS A 373 -20.47 -5.72 21.93
CA LYS A 373 -20.62 -4.81 20.79
C LYS A 373 -19.60 -5.18 19.72
N GLY A 374 -20.08 -5.48 18.51
CA GLY A 374 -19.25 -5.95 17.39
C GLY A 374 -19.09 -7.46 17.29
N PHE A 375 -19.63 -8.26 18.20
CA PHE A 375 -19.76 -9.70 18.02
C PHE A 375 -20.99 -10.01 17.13
N ASN A 376 -20.88 -11.02 16.29
CA ASN A 376 -21.99 -11.49 15.48
C ASN A 376 -22.97 -12.35 16.30
N GLU A 377 -24.07 -12.79 15.66
CA GLU A 377 -25.13 -13.59 16.28
C GLU A 377 -24.65 -14.92 16.88
N ASN A 378 -23.52 -15.45 16.38
CA ASN A 378 -22.89 -16.67 16.89
C ASN A 378 -21.92 -16.40 18.05
N GLY A 379 -21.87 -15.17 18.58
CA GLY A 379 -20.95 -14.78 19.63
C GLY A 379 -19.49 -14.74 19.19
N GLN A 380 -19.22 -14.44 17.91
CA GLN A 380 -17.86 -14.31 17.38
C GLN A 380 -17.52 -12.87 16.98
N TYR A 381 -16.34 -12.41 17.40
CA TYR A 381 -15.68 -11.19 16.96
C TYR A 381 -14.84 -11.51 15.72
N LYS A 382 -15.28 -11.07 14.54
CA LYS A 382 -14.62 -11.40 13.27
C LYS A 382 -14.02 -10.17 12.62
N SER A 383 -12.72 -10.23 12.34
CA SER A 383 -11.95 -9.12 11.78
C SER A 383 -12.41 -8.67 10.40
N ASP A 384 -13.03 -9.56 9.63
CA ASP A 384 -13.56 -9.30 8.28
C ASP A 384 -14.98 -8.71 8.30
N ASN A 385 -15.56 -8.47 9.49
CA ASN A 385 -16.91 -7.94 9.64
C ASN A 385 -16.90 -6.42 9.87
N PHE A 386 -17.74 -5.71 9.10
CA PHE A 386 -17.88 -4.27 9.18
C PHE A 386 -18.29 -3.78 10.57
N LEU A 387 -19.32 -4.38 11.18
CA LEU A 387 -19.82 -3.95 12.50
C LEU A 387 -18.80 -4.24 13.61
N THR A 388 -18.00 -5.29 13.47
CA THR A 388 -16.88 -5.57 14.36
C THR A 388 -15.88 -4.41 14.36
N ALA A 389 -15.45 -3.96 13.18
CA ALA A 389 -14.57 -2.79 13.05
C ALA A 389 -15.26 -1.48 13.48
N TYR A 390 -16.52 -1.29 13.09
CA TYR A 390 -17.31 -0.08 13.37
C TYR A 390 -17.59 0.09 14.87
N SER A 391 -17.64 -1.02 15.62
CA SER A 391 -17.77 -1.01 17.08
C SER A 391 -16.54 -0.53 17.84
N LEU A 392 -15.38 -0.40 17.17
CA LEU A 392 -14.10 -0.15 17.82
C LEU A 392 -13.99 1.25 18.41
N ASP A 393 -14.79 2.20 17.92
CA ASP A 393 -14.76 3.59 18.35
C ASP A 393 -16.13 3.99 18.93
N ASN A 394 -16.10 4.64 20.09
CA ASN A 394 -17.27 5.30 20.69
C ASN A 394 -16.86 6.62 21.38
N PHE A 395 -15.73 7.24 21.00
CA PHE A 395 -15.34 8.56 21.51
C PHE A 395 -15.99 9.69 20.71
N GLU A 396 -17.24 9.51 20.25
CA GLU A 396 -18.01 10.55 19.55
C GLU A 396 -18.07 11.85 20.38
N ASP A 397 -18.03 11.73 21.72
CA ASP A 397 -18.08 12.84 22.67
C ASP A 397 -16.71 13.43 23.06
N GLU A 398 -15.59 12.80 22.66
CA GLU A 398 -14.23 13.21 23.06
C GLU A 398 -13.29 13.50 21.88
N MET A 399 -13.78 13.46 20.63
CA MET A 399 -12.95 13.79 19.47
C MET A 399 -12.39 15.22 19.58
N PRO A 400 -11.05 15.39 19.65
CA PRO A 400 -10.45 16.70 19.69
C PRO A 400 -10.83 17.53 18.47
N ILE A 401 -11.19 18.80 18.70
CA ILE A 401 -11.58 19.76 17.65
C ILE A 401 -10.57 19.82 16.49
N TYR A 402 -9.26 19.64 16.74
CA TYR A 402 -8.24 19.66 15.68
C TYR A 402 -8.28 18.45 14.72
N LEU A 403 -8.99 17.38 15.06
CA LEU A 403 -9.26 16.28 14.12
C LEU A 403 -10.46 16.58 13.22
N LEU A 404 -11.33 17.49 13.63
CA LEU A 404 -12.50 17.94 12.89
C LEU A 404 -12.22 19.19 12.03
N PHE A 405 -11.17 19.96 12.37
CA PHE A 405 -10.76 21.20 11.71
C PHE A 405 -9.24 21.27 11.54
#